data_AF-A0A6L2PB12-F1
#
_entry.id   AF-A0A6L2PB12-F1
#
_cell.length_a   1.000
_cell.length_b   1.000
_cell.length_c   1.000
_cell.angle_alpha   90.00
_cell.angle_beta   90.00
_cell.angle_gamma   90.00
#
_symmetry.space_group_name_H-M   'P 1'
#
loop_
_entity.id
_entity.type
_entity.pdbx_description
1 polymer ?
#
loop_
_entity_poly.entity_id
_entity_poly.type
_entity_poly.pdbx_seq_one_letter_code
_entity_poly.pdbx_strand_id
1 'polypeptide(L)'
;MDVRPFTPVPDQRYLAYNLYGVSNHYGTMEGGHYTAYCKNTTYNKWYKFDDHEVSEISVNDVRSGAAYILFYAAVEYKVPGRNS
;
A
#
# COMPACT_ATOMS: atom_id res chain seq x y z
N MET A 1 7.11 -4.67 -1.66
CA MET A 1 8.29 -3.89 -1.22
C MET A 1 9.18 -4.80 -0.40
N ASP A 2 10.47 -4.86 -0.73
CA ASP A 2 11.48 -5.59 0.03
C ASP A 2 12.21 -4.63 0.95
N VAL A 3 12.21 -4.90 2.25
CA VAL A 3 12.84 -4.04 3.27
C VAL A 3 14.15 -4.60 3.83
N ARG A 4 14.60 -5.77 3.37
CA ARG A 4 15.85 -6.42 3.82
C ARG A 4 17.07 -5.50 3.89
N PRO A 5 17.30 -4.60 2.91
CA PRO A 5 18.50 -3.73 2.95
C PRO A 5 18.51 -2.74 4.12
N PHE A 6 17.38 -2.55 4.79
CA PHE A 6 17.19 -1.52 5.82
C PHE A 6 16.97 -2.10 7.23
N THR A 7 17.01 -3.43 7.39
CA THR A 7 16.85 -4.08 8.70
C THR A 7 18.15 -4.75 9.14
N PRO A 8 18.61 -4.54 10.39
CA PRO A 8 19.88 -5.10 10.87
C PRO A 8 19.80 -6.60 11.21
N VAL A 9 18.61 -7.22 11.13
CA VAL A 9 18.37 -8.59 11.60
C VAL A 9 18.21 -9.54 10.41
N PRO A 10 19.13 -10.52 10.22
CA PRO A 10 19.20 -11.33 9.01
C PRO A 10 18.12 -12.42 8.88
N ASP A 11 17.31 -12.70 9.91
CA ASP A 11 16.32 -13.79 9.92
C ASP A 11 14.89 -13.32 10.20
N GLN A 12 14.40 -12.36 9.41
CA GLN A 12 12.99 -11.97 9.44
C GLN A 12 12.18 -12.86 8.50
N ARG A 13 11.11 -13.48 9.02
CA ARG A 13 10.18 -14.31 8.21
C ARG A 13 9.28 -13.48 7.27
N TYR A 14 9.17 -12.19 7.54
CA TYR A 14 8.34 -11.25 6.79
C TYR A 14 9.21 -10.17 6.15
N LEU A 15 9.72 -10.44 4.94
CA LEU A 15 10.66 -9.56 4.23
C LEU A 15 10.02 -8.80 3.08
N ALA A 16 8.80 -9.19 2.71
CA ALA A 16 8.04 -8.54 1.65
C ALA A 16 6.79 -7.89 2.24
N TYR A 17 6.42 -6.75 1.67
CA TYR A 17 5.27 -5.96 2.08
C TYR A 17 4.40 -5.63 0.87
N ASN A 18 3.10 -5.85 1.00
CA ASN A 18 2.12 -5.50 -0.03
C ASN A 18 1.37 -4.23 0.38
N LEU A 19 1.33 -3.26 -0.54
CA LEU A 19 0.54 -2.06 -0.36
C LEU A 19 -0.94 -2.44 -0.43
N TYR A 20 -1.72 -2.00 0.55
CA TYR A 20 -3.17 -2.22 0.57
C TYR A 20 -3.97 -0.93 0.78
N GLY A 21 -3.32 0.16 1.17
CA GLY A 21 -3.95 1.45 1.39
C GLY A 21 -3.01 2.61 1.07
N VAL A 22 -3.56 3.69 0.54
CA VAL A 22 -2.87 4.98 0.34
C VAL A 22 -3.80 6.09 0.82
N SER A 23 -3.32 6.94 1.72
CA SER A 23 -3.95 8.24 1.97
C SER A 23 -3.31 9.26 1.04
N ASN A 24 -4.13 9.89 0.21
CA ASN A 24 -3.70 10.94 -0.70
C ASN A 24 -4.06 12.29 -0.10
N HIS A 25 -3.23 13.30 -0.37
CA HIS A 25 -3.48 14.68 -0.02
C HIS A 25 -3.35 15.57 -1.27
N TYR A 26 -4.35 16.40 -1.51
CA TYR A 26 -4.38 17.37 -2.60
C TYR A 26 -4.53 18.77 -2.02
N GLY A 27 -3.61 19.67 -2.37
CA GLY A 27 -3.65 21.05 -1.91
C GLY A 27 -2.45 21.41 -1.03
N THR A 28 -2.64 22.42 -0.19
CA THR A 28 -1.57 23.03 0.62
C THR A 28 -1.64 22.56 2.06
N MET A 29 -0.63 22.93 2.85
CA MET A 29 -0.58 22.62 4.28
C MET A 29 -1.65 23.35 5.10
N GLU A 30 -2.12 24.52 4.63
CA GLU A 30 -3.17 25.33 5.29
C GLU A 30 -4.59 24.92 4.88
N GLY A 31 -4.71 24.16 3.80
CA GLY A 31 -6.00 23.73 3.27
C GLY A 31 -5.81 22.77 2.10
N GLY A 32 -6.50 21.64 2.18
CA GLY A 32 -6.43 20.59 1.18
C GLY A 32 -7.54 19.57 1.38
N HIS A 33 -7.55 18.56 0.50
CA HIS A 33 -8.52 17.47 0.49
C HIS A 33 -7.81 16.13 0.59
N TYR A 34 -8.36 15.25 1.42
CA TYR A 34 -7.82 13.91 1.62
C TYR A 34 -8.73 12.89 0.96
N THR A 35 -8.13 11.97 0.20
CA THR A 35 -8.83 10.79 -0.32
C THR A 35 -8.08 9.53 0.07
N ALA A 36 -8.74 8.38 -0.03
CA ALA A 36 -8.10 7.11 0.25
C ALA A 36 -8.19 6.16 -0.94
N TYR A 37 -7.11 5.48 -1.26
CA TYR A 37 -7.11 4.33 -2.17
C TYR A 37 -6.96 3.07 -1.36
N CYS A 38 -7.91 2.14 -1.45
CA CYS A 38 -7.84 0.87 -0.73
C CYS A 38 -7.95 -0.30 -1.71
N LYS A 39 -7.16 -1.34 -1.44
CA LYS A 39 -7.22 -2.60 -2.18
C LYS A 39 -8.26 -3.51 -1.56
N ASN A 40 -9.28 -3.85 -2.33
CA ASN A 40 -10.20 -4.92 -1.98
C ASN A 40 -9.51 -6.27 -2.21
N THR A 41 -9.27 -7.02 -1.14
CA THR A 41 -8.56 -8.30 -1.20
C THR A 41 -9.38 -9.42 -1.83
N THR A 42 -10.71 -9.33 -1.77
CA THR A 42 -11.63 -10.33 -2.35
C THR A 42 -11.61 -10.29 -3.87
N TYR A 43 -11.66 -9.08 -4.46
CA TYR A 43 -11.70 -8.90 -5.91
C TYR A 43 -10.35 -8.55 -6.51
N ASN A 44 -9.33 -8.35 -5.67
CA ASN A 44 -7.99 -7.89 -6.07
C ASN A 44 -8.02 -6.59 -6.90
N LYS A 45 -8.96 -5.70 -6.57
CA LYS A 45 -9.21 -4.41 -7.24
C LYS A 45 -8.94 -3.23 -6.31
N TRP A 46 -8.62 -2.08 -6.89
CA TRP A 46 -8.42 -0.85 -6.14
C TRP A 46 -9.64 0.06 -6.25
N TYR A 47 -9.92 0.75 -5.16
CA TYR A 47 -11.03 1.69 -5.07
C TYR A 47 -10.54 3.00 -4.49
N LYS A 48 -11.02 4.11 -5.05
CA LYS A 48 -10.92 5.45 -4.49
C LYS A 48 -12.14 5.72 -3.62
N PHE A 49 -11.88 6.25 -2.44
CA PHE A 49 -12.85 6.75 -1.48
C PHE A 49 -12.66 8.26 -1.38
N ASP A 50 -13.65 9.00 -1.84
CA ASP A 50 -13.70 10.45 -1.89
C ASP A 50 -14.96 10.91 -1.14
N ASP A 51 -14.82 11.03 0.19
CA ASP A 51 -15.92 11.22 1.14
C ASP A 51 -17.05 10.19 0.99
N HIS A 52 -18.11 10.55 0.27
CA HIS A 52 -19.29 9.73 0.04
C HIS A 52 -19.24 8.98 -1.30
N GLU A 53 -18.30 9.34 -2.18
CA GLU A 53 -18.14 8.72 -3.49
C GLU A 53 -17.12 7.58 -3.41
N VAL A 54 -17.49 6.43 -3.99
CA VAL A 54 -16.60 5.28 -4.14
C VAL A 54 -16.53 4.90 -5.61
N SER A 55 -15.31 4.86 -6.16
CA SER A 55 -15.06 4.51 -7.56
C SER A 55 -13.91 3.50 -7.69
N GLU A 56 -14.00 2.61 -8.68
CA GLU A 56 -12.90 1.69 -9.01
C GLU A 56 -11.78 2.45 -9.73
N ILE A 57 -10.52 2.16 -9.38
CA ILE A 57 -9.34 2.78 -10.00
C ILE A 57 -8.36 1.70 -10.49
N SER A 58 -7.54 2.05 -11.49
CA SER A 58 -6.48 1.16 -11.95
C SER A 58 -5.33 1.11 -10.94
N VAL A 59 -4.63 -0.03 -10.91
CA VAL A 59 -3.37 -0.18 -10.14
C VAL A 59 -2.35 0.90 -10.52
N ASN A 60 -2.34 1.32 -11.78
CA ASN A 60 -1.42 2.36 -12.27
C ASN A 60 -1.70 3.74 -11.66
N ASP A 61 -2.95 4.01 -11.27
CA ASP A 61 -3.37 5.30 -10.70
C ASP A 61 -3.11 5.38 -9.19
N VAL A 62 -2.91 4.23 -8.54
CA VAL A 62 -2.65 4.14 -7.09
C VAL A 62 -1.35 4.87 -6.74
N ARG A 63 -0.35 4.81 -7.63
CA ARG A 63 0.92 5.51 -7.45
C ARG A 63 0.80 6.91 -8.05
N SER A 64 0.59 7.89 -7.20
CA SER A 64 0.49 9.29 -7.61
C SER A 64 1.39 10.20 -6.77
N GLY A 65 1.64 11.42 -7.25
CA GLY A 65 2.32 12.46 -6.48
C GLY A 65 1.51 12.97 -5.29
N ALA A 66 0.23 12.60 -5.18
CA ALA A 66 -0.62 12.94 -4.05
C ALA A 66 -0.49 11.95 -2.89
N ALA A 67 0.18 10.81 -3.08
CA ALA A 67 0.35 9.80 -2.04
C ALA A 67 1.12 10.38 -0.84
N TYR A 68 0.47 10.45 0.32
CA TYR A 68 1.00 11.06 1.53
C TYR A 68 1.35 10.01 2.60
N ILE A 69 0.44 9.08 2.89
CA ILE A 69 0.67 7.97 3.83
C ILE A 69 0.41 6.64 3.13
N LEU A 70 1.34 5.70 3.27
CA LEU A 70 1.26 4.38 2.65
C LEU A 70 1.04 3.29 3.71
N PHE A 71 0.02 2.46 3.50
CA PHE A 71 -0.31 1.34 4.39
C PHE A 71 0.11 0.02 3.74
N TYR A 72 1.01 -0.69 4.43
CA TYR A 72 1.63 -1.93 3.98
C TYR A 72 1.37 -3.07 4.95
N ALA A 73 0.99 -4.23 4.43
CA ALA A 73 0.87 -5.46 5.19
C ALA A 73 2.07 -6.35 4.90
N ALA A 74 2.70 -6.87 5.94
CA ALA A 74 3.80 -7.80 5.81
C ALA A 74 3.28 -9.13 5.24
N VAL A 75 4.01 -9.69 4.28
CA VAL A 75 3.74 -11.01 3.72
C VAL A 75 4.90 -11.94 4.05
N GLU A 76 4.54 -13.17 4.40
CA GLU A 76 5.52 -14.19 4.73
C GLU A 76 6.38 -14.47 3.48
N TYR A 77 7.68 -14.26 3.61
CA TYR A 77 8.60 -14.53 2.51
C TYR A 77 8.96 -16.00 2.57
N LYS A 78 8.28 -16.81 1.75
CA LYS A 78 8.67 -18.21 1.55
C LYS A 78 10.03 -18.23 0.85
N VAL A 79 11.09 -18.53 1.60
CA VAL A 79 12.41 -18.75 1.03
C VAL A 79 12.30 -19.93 0.06
N PRO A 80 12.59 -19.75 -1.24
CA PRO A 80 12.57 -20.85 -2.19
C PRO A 80 13.63 -21.88 -1.77
N GLY A 81 13.20 -23.06 -1.30
CA GLY A 81 14.11 -24.18 -0.95
C GLY A 81 14.13 -24.64 0.51
N ARG A 82 13.36 -24.05 1.42
CA ARG A 82 13.13 -24.63 2.77
C ARG A 82 11.78 -25.34 2.77
N ASN A 83 11.78 -26.65 2.51
CA ASN A 83 10.60 -27.48 2.75
C ASN A 83 10.31 -27.51 4.26
N SER A 84 9.02 -27.40 4.59
CA SER A 84 8.44 -27.62 5.92
C SER A 84 8.75 -29.00 6.46
#